data_AF-A0A968QL39-F1
#
_entry.id   AF-A0A968QL39-F1
#
_cell.length_a   1.000
_cell.length_b   1.000
_cell.length_c   1.000
_cell.angle_alpha   90.00
_cell.angle_beta   90.00
_cell.angle_gamma   90.00
#
_symmetry.space_group_name_H-M   'P 1'
#
loop_
_entity.id
_entity.type
_entity.pdbx_description
1 polymer ?
#
loop_
_entity_poly.entity_id
_entity_poly.type
_entity_poly.pdbx_seq_one_letter_code
_entity_poly.pdbx_strand_id
1 'polypeptide(L)'
;MIELLYFASQIQCGAGGSFLNIQVDVYHQQQLVQTMQVNEKALISVDSVNDLNFKYKIINNNTQCNLQTPSEMALTPGSQIPSMAGVYEQDSVQTLLSGLENYEELFLVELGTTNPNSPAFDLQDVVFKVDNDPVVATPLTPITLYAD
;
A
#
# COMPACT_ATOMS: atom_id res chain seq x y z
N MET A 1 -13.13 -6.30 9.60
CA MET A 1 -11.91 -6.95 9.06
C MET A 1 -11.71 -6.39 7.68
N ILE A 2 -10.48 -6.09 7.29
CA ILE A 2 -10.15 -5.57 5.96
C ILE A 2 -9.09 -6.47 5.30
N GLU A 3 -9.07 -6.54 3.97
CA GLU A 3 -7.94 -7.08 3.21
C GLU A 3 -7.10 -5.91 2.68
N LEU A 4 -5.79 -5.97 2.93
CA LEU A 4 -4.81 -5.10 2.28
C LEU A 4 -4.13 -5.87 1.15
N LEU A 5 -4.11 -5.29 -0.04
CA LEU A 5 -3.27 -5.72 -1.16
C LEU A 5 -2.25 -4.64 -1.49
N TYR A 6 -0.97 -4.95 -1.31
CA TYR A 6 0.12 -4.04 -1.66
C TYR A 6 0.43 -4.14 -3.16
N PHE A 7 -0.02 -3.19 -3.96
CA PHE A 7 0.08 -3.29 -5.43
C PHE A 7 1.46 -2.98 -5.98
N ALA A 8 2.05 -1.87 -5.55
CA ALA A 8 3.29 -1.40 -6.12
C ALA A 8 3.99 -0.42 -5.19
N SER A 9 5.32 -0.50 -5.24
CA SER A 9 6.23 0.61 -4.98
C SER A 9 7.38 0.46 -5.99
N GLN A 10 7.64 1.44 -6.82
CA GLN A 10 8.86 1.44 -7.64
C GLN A 10 9.60 2.74 -7.42
N ILE A 11 10.33 2.80 -6.32
CA ILE A 11 11.10 3.99 -6.00
C ILE A 11 12.36 4.02 -6.86
N GLN A 12 12.55 5.08 -7.65
CA GLN A 12 13.82 5.38 -8.28
C GLN A 12 14.54 6.48 -7.49
N CYS A 13 15.72 6.19 -6.95
CA CYS A 13 16.46 7.22 -6.22
C CYS A 13 17.32 8.10 -7.14
N GLY A 14 16.85 9.32 -7.39
CA GLY A 14 17.47 10.26 -8.32
C GLY A 14 17.29 9.84 -9.79
N ALA A 15 17.49 10.79 -10.71
CA ALA A 15 17.35 10.53 -12.15
C ALA A 15 18.32 9.42 -12.61
N GLY A 16 17.78 8.27 -13.01
CA GLY A 16 18.57 7.12 -13.47
C GLY A 16 19.08 6.18 -12.36
N GLY A 17 18.61 6.34 -11.12
CA GLY A 17 18.97 5.46 -10.01
C GLY A 17 18.40 4.04 -10.09
N SER A 18 18.87 3.16 -9.20
CA SER A 18 18.33 1.81 -9.02
C SER A 18 16.92 1.85 -8.44
N PHE A 19 16.08 0.91 -8.88
CA PHE A 19 14.80 0.65 -8.22
C PHE A 19 15.02 0.11 -6.81
N LEU A 20 14.30 0.69 -5.86
CA LEU A 20 14.33 0.30 -4.45
C LEU A 20 13.05 -0.44 -4.09
N ASN A 21 13.22 -1.54 -3.36
CA ASN A 21 12.10 -2.31 -2.83
C ASN A 21 11.71 -1.74 -1.46
N ILE A 22 10.40 -1.55 -1.25
CA ILE A 22 9.87 -1.05 0.02
C ILE A 22 9.13 -2.15 0.75
N GLN A 23 9.58 -2.40 1.97
CA GLN A 23 8.85 -3.17 2.96
C GLN A 23 7.95 -2.23 3.77
N VAL A 24 6.73 -2.67 4.02
CA VAL A 24 5.77 -1.96 4.86
C VAL A 24 5.48 -2.78 6.11
N ASP A 25 5.79 -2.22 7.27
CA ASP A 25 5.38 -2.77 8.56
C ASP A 25 4.05 -2.11 8.96
N VAL A 26 3.00 -2.92 9.14
CA VAL A 26 1.64 -2.49 9.48
C VAL A 26 1.39 -2.71 10.97
N TYR A 27 0.95 -1.66 11.65
CA TYR A 27 0.70 -1.66 13.09
C TYR A 27 -0.76 -1.36 13.42
N HIS A 28 -1.31 -2.05 14.40
CA HIS A 28 -2.58 -1.70 15.05
C HIS A 28 -2.30 -1.48 16.54
N GLN A 29 -2.66 -0.32 17.09
CA GLN A 29 -2.41 0.03 18.50
C GLN A 29 -0.95 -0.21 18.94
N GLN A 30 0.01 0.18 18.11
CA GLN A 30 1.47 -0.01 18.30
C GLN A 30 1.97 -1.46 18.22
N GLN A 31 1.10 -2.44 18.01
CA GLN A 31 1.49 -3.83 17.78
C GLN A 31 1.71 -4.07 16.28
N LEU A 32 2.84 -4.66 15.92
CA LEU A 32 3.09 -5.10 14.55
C LEU A 32 2.13 -6.24 14.24
N VAL A 33 1.23 -6.03 13.29
CA VAL A 33 0.24 -7.03 12.87
C VAL A 33 0.65 -7.73 11.57
N GLN A 34 1.40 -7.05 10.70
CA GLN A 34 1.87 -7.61 9.44
C GLN A 34 3.13 -6.89 8.96
N THR A 35 4.02 -7.62 8.29
CA THR A 35 5.05 -7.05 7.42
C THR A 35 4.73 -7.45 5.98
N MET A 36 4.68 -6.48 5.07
CA MET A 36 4.25 -6.65 3.68
C MET A 36 5.33 -6.26 2.67
N GLN A 37 5.46 -7.08 1.62
CA GLN A 37 6.20 -6.82 0.39
C GLN A 37 5.24 -6.58 -0.78
N VAL A 38 5.75 -5.99 -1.87
CA VAL A 38 4.94 -5.74 -3.07
C VAL A 38 4.29 -7.03 -3.58
N ASN A 39 3.02 -6.94 -3.96
CA ASN A 39 2.10 -8.01 -4.36
C ASN A 39 1.64 -8.94 -3.23
N GLU A 40 1.96 -8.65 -1.96
CA GLU A 40 1.42 -9.41 -0.85
C GLU A 40 0.01 -8.95 -0.47
N LYS A 41 -0.76 -9.91 0.05
CA LYS A 41 -2.09 -9.72 0.62
C LYS A 41 -2.09 -10.05 2.11
N ALA A 42 -2.86 -9.31 2.89
CA ALA A 42 -3.04 -9.58 4.31
C ALA A 42 -4.47 -9.29 4.77
N LEU A 43 -5.07 -10.23 5.52
CA LEU A 43 -6.33 -10.03 6.22
C LEU A 43 -6.04 -9.50 7.62
N ILE A 44 -6.55 -8.30 7.94
CA ILE A 44 -6.27 -7.60 9.20
C ILE A 44 -7.58 -7.36 9.94
N SER A 45 -7.61 -7.78 11.22
CA SER A 45 -8.78 -7.68 12.09
C SER A 45 -8.96 -6.26 12.67
N VAL A 46 -9.27 -5.31 11.79
CA VAL A 46 -9.67 -3.91 12.12
C VAL A 46 -10.95 -3.54 11.35
N ASP A 47 -11.56 -2.41 11.72
CA ASP A 47 -12.77 -1.91 11.08
C ASP A 47 -12.48 -0.91 9.95
N SER A 48 -11.34 -0.20 10.02
CA SER A 48 -10.91 0.72 8.98
C SER A 48 -9.39 0.71 8.79
N VAL A 49 -8.91 1.02 7.58
CA VAL A 49 -7.48 1.28 7.34
C VAL A 49 -6.93 2.42 8.22
N ASN A 50 -7.80 3.35 8.62
CA ASN A 50 -7.44 4.47 9.50
C ASN A 50 -7.10 4.03 10.93
N ASP A 51 -7.45 2.79 11.32
CA ASP A 51 -7.04 2.20 12.60
C ASP A 51 -5.58 1.69 12.56
N LEU A 52 -4.98 1.66 11.37
CA LEU A 52 -3.62 1.17 11.14
C LEU A 52 -2.62 2.31 11.08
N ASN A 53 -1.38 1.99 11.43
CA ASN A 53 -0.22 2.85 11.20
C ASN A 53 0.79 2.09 10.36
N PHE A 54 1.36 2.76 9.37
CA PHE A 54 2.28 2.16 8.43
C PHE A 54 3.70 2.70 8.65
N LYS A 55 4.70 1.81 8.58
CA LYS A 55 6.11 2.20 8.59
C LYS A 55 6.82 1.62 7.37
N TYR A 56 7.51 2.50 6.64
CA TYR A 56 8.14 2.17 5.38
C TYR A 56 9.65 2.00 5.56
N LYS A 57 10.22 0.94 4.96
CA LYS A 57 11.64 0.63 5.03
C LYS A 57 12.16 0.26 3.65
N ILE A 58 13.29 0.84 3.28
CA ILE A 58 14.02 0.46 2.06
C ILE A 58 14.75 -0.86 2.31
N ILE A 59 14.46 -1.86 1.50
CA ILE A 59 15.20 -3.12 1.46
C ILE A 59 16.42 -2.94 0.56
N ASN A 60 17.60 -3.31 1.07
CA ASN A 60 18.88 -3.21 0.36
C ASN A 60 19.21 -1.78 -0.11
N ASN A 61 19.19 -0.81 0.82
CA ASN A 61 19.47 0.62 0.57
C ASN A 61 20.95 0.90 0.26
N ASN A 62 21.45 0.37 -0.85
CA ASN A 62 22.82 0.58 -1.31
C ASN A 62 23.05 1.99 -1.88
N THR A 63 21.98 2.74 -2.10
CA THR A 63 21.95 4.06 -2.75
C THR A 63 21.93 5.24 -1.76
N GLN A 64 21.89 4.98 -0.45
CA GLN A 64 21.84 5.99 0.63
C GLN A 64 20.65 6.95 0.56
N CYS A 65 19.51 6.46 0.07
CA CYS A 65 18.32 7.28 -0.07
C CYS A 65 17.57 7.28 1.25
N ASN A 66 17.06 8.44 1.65
CA ASN A 66 16.24 8.56 2.84
C ASN A 66 14.81 8.78 2.40
N LEU A 67 13.91 7.91 2.86
CA LEU A 67 12.48 8.12 2.69
C LEU A 67 12.09 9.39 3.42
N GLN A 68 11.19 10.15 2.81
CA GLN A 68 10.45 11.21 3.48
C GLN A 68 8.98 10.84 3.30
N THR A 69 8.17 10.84 4.35
CA THR A 69 6.73 10.57 4.23
C THR A 69 5.97 11.89 4.36
N PRO A 70 5.93 12.73 3.32
CA PRO A 70 5.26 14.02 3.41
C PRO A 70 3.73 13.89 3.47
N SER A 71 3.13 12.80 2.94
CA SER A 71 1.67 12.67 2.87
C SER A 71 1.16 11.24 2.69
N GLU A 72 0.01 10.96 3.31
CA GLU A 72 -0.82 9.76 3.15
C GLU A 72 -2.23 10.20 2.73
N MET A 73 -2.91 9.41 1.88
CA MET A 73 -4.26 9.73 1.41
C MET A 73 -5.06 8.47 1.07
N ALA A 74 -6.34 8.44 1.47
CA ALA A 74 -7.31 7.44 1.03
C ALA A 74 -8.23 8.01 -0.07
N LEU A 75 -8.45 7.25 -1.15
CA LEU A 75 -9.30 7.57 -2.29
C LEU A 75 -10.37 6.50 -2.45
N THR A 76 -11.64 6.91 -2.35
CA THR A 76 -12.80 6.06 -2.63
C THR A 76 -13.19 6.13 -4.12
N PRO A 77 -14.03 5.20 -4.62
CA PRO A 77 -14.44 5.20 -6.02
C PRO A 77 -15.07 6.53 -6.44
N GLY A 78 -14.63 7.08 -7.58
CA GLY A 78 -15.07 8.37 -8.08
C GLY A 78 -14.40 9.59 -7.44
N SER A 79 -13.45 9.40 -6.50
CA SER A 79 -12.59 10.47 -6.01
C SER A 79 -11.80 11.10 -7.17
N GLN A 80 -11.53 12.41 -7.07
CA GLN A 80 -10.59 13.06 -7.99
C GLN A 80 -9.17 12.74 -7.55
N ILE A 81 -8.31 12.34 -8.50
CA ILE A 81 -6.88 12.20 -8.21
C ILE A 81 -6.33 13.59 -7.91
N PRO A 82 -5.72 13.80 -6.74
CA PRO A 82 -5.17 15.10 -6.40
C PRO A 82 -3.99 15.43 -7.30
N SER A 83 -3.82 16.71 -7.63
CA SER A 83 -2.62 17.20 -8.32
C SER A 83 -1.45 17.28 -7.33
N MET A 84 -0.91 16.14 -6.92
CA MET A 84 0.27 16.05 -6.05
C MET A 84 1.53 15.92 -6.91
N ALA A 85 2.54 16.72 -6.59
CA ALA A 85 3.87 16.56 -7.19
C ALA A 85 4.52 15.32 -6.60
N GLY A 86 4.92 14.36 -7.45
CA GLY A 86 5.44 13.04 -7.04
C GLY A 86 4.53 11.88 -7.45
N VAL A 87 3.22 12.13 -7.60
CA VAL A 87 2.25 11.21 -8.23
C VAL A 87 2.34 11.34 -9.76
N TYR A 88 3.52 11.08 -10.32
CA TYR A 88 3.71 10.99 -11.76
C TYR A 88 3.28 9.61 -12.25
N GLU A 89 2.69 9.56 -13.46
CA GLU A 89 1.96 8.41 -14.00
C GLU A 89 0.56 8.17 -13.41
N GLN A 90 -0.24 9.25 -13.33
CA GLN A 90 -1.66 9.21 -12.97
C GLN A 90 -2.47 8.15 -13.72
N ASP A 91 -2.07 7.74 -14.92
CA ASP A 91 -2.75 6.70 -15.68
C ASP A 91 -2.81 5.36 -14.93
N SER A 92 -1.77 5.01 -14.16
CA SER A 92 -1.74 3.78 -13.35
C SER A 92 -2.69 3.88 -12.14
N VAL A 93 -2.63 4.99 -11.38
CA VAL A 93 -3.50 5.26 -10.23
C VAL A 93 -4.96 5.44 -10.68
N GLN A 94 -5.22 6.11 -11.79
CA GLN A 94 -6.56 6.28 -12.37
C GLN A 94 -7.12 4.95 -12.84
N THR A 95 -6.31 4.08 -13.43
CA THR A 95 -6.75 2.74 -13.81
C THR A 95 -7.13 1.93 -12.58
N LEU A 96 -6.31 1.96 -11.52
CA LEU A 96 -6.61 1.29 -10.25
C LEU A 96 -7.89 1.86 -9.62
N LEU A 97 -8.03 3.18 -9.58
CA LEU A 97 -9.16 3.88 -8.96
C LEU A 97 -10.48 3.60 -9.71
N SER A 98 -10.41 3.53 -11.04
CA SER A 98 -11.58 3.24 -11.88
C SER A 98 -12.00 1.76 -11.80
N GLY A 99 -11.11 0.88 -11.35
CA GLY A 99 -11.37 -0.54 -11.17
C GLY A 99 -11.76 -0.93 -9.74
N LEU A 100 -11.97 0.03 -8.84
CA LEU A 100 -12.45 -0.23 -7.49
C LEU A 100 -13.96 -0.53 -7.47
N GLU A 101 -14.33 -1.51 -6.66
CA GLU A 101 -15.69 -1.72 -6.20
C GLU A 101 -16.06 -0.71 -5.10
N ASN A 102 -17.36 -0.54 -4.83
CA ASN A 102 -17.87 0.47 -3.89
C ASN A 102 -17.45 0.29 -2.42
N TYR A 103 -17.02 -0.91 -2.04
CA TYR A 103 -16.50 -1.24 -0.71
C TYR A 103 -14.96 -1.16 -0.64
N GLU A 104 -14.31 -0.84 -1.76
CA GLU A 104 -12.85 -0.77 -1.86
C GLU A 104 -12.38 0.68 -1.84
N GLU A 105 -11.15 0.90 -1.37
CA GLU A 105 -10.47 2.18 -1.43
C GLU A 105 -9.00 2.00 -1.81
N LEU A 106 -8.39 3.04 -2.38
CA LEU A 106 -6.95 3.11 -2.59
C LEU A 106 -6.32 3.97 -1.51
N PHE A 107 -5.30 3.43 -0.85
CA PHE A 107 -4.48 4.16 0.10
C PHE A 107 -3.11 4.44 -0.53
N LEU A 108 -2.85 5.72 -0.79
CA LEU A 108 -1.67 6.25 -1.44
C LEU A 108 -0.74 6.90 -0.43
N VAL A 109 0.57 6.71 -0.62
CA VAL A 109 1.60 7.24 0.27
C VAL A 109 2.75 7.77 -0.57
N GLU A 110 3.00 9.07 -0.46
CA GLU A 110 4.17 9.70 -1.07
C GLU A 110 5.39 9.44 -0.18
N LEU A 111 6.47 8.94 -0.78
CA LEU A 111 7.70 8.58 -0.06
C LEU A 111 8.90 9.47 -0.41
N GLY A 112 8.68 10.50 -1.25
CA GLY A 112 9.69 11.44 -1.71
C GLY A 112 9.54 12.87 -1.16
N THR A 113 10.11 13.80 -1.91
CA THR A 113 10.12 15.24 -1.62
C THR A 113 9.81 16.02 -2.87
N THR A 114 9.35 17.26 -2.70
CA THR A 114 9.09 18.20 -3.81
C THR A 114 10.33 19.00 -4.24
N ASN A 115 11.49 18.80 -3.59
CA ASN A 115 12.72 19.51 -3.92
C ASN A 115 13.49 18.79 -5.05
N PRO A 116 13.60 19.36 -6.26
CA PRO A 116 14.25 18.72 -7.42
C PRO A 116 15.73 18.40 -7.24
N ASN A 117 16.38 19.00 -6.24
CA ASN A 117 17.79 18.75 -5.94
C ASN A 117 17.99 17.66 -4.87
N SER A 118 16.90 17.11 -4.32
CA SER A 118 16.94 16.04 -3.33
C SER A 118 17.19 14.70 -4.04
N PRO A 119 18.04 13.80 -3.48
CA PRO A 119 18.09 12.41 -3.91
C PRO A 119 16.73 11.68 -3.75
N ALA A 120 15.87 12.22 -2.88
CA ALA A 120 14.50 11.77 -2.67
C ALA A 120 13.47 12.60 -3.46
N PHE A 121 13.89 13.36 -4.48
CA PHE A 121 12.94 13.98 -5.40
C PHE A 121 12.21 12.90 -6.17
N ASP A 122 10.89 12.98 -6.23
CA ASP A 122 10.08 12.12 -7.11
C ASP A 122 10.23 10.61 -6.82
N LEU A 123 10.28 10.23 -5.53
CA LEU A 123 10.25 8.82 -5.16
C LEU A 123 8.80 8.33 -5.27
N GLN A 124 8.55 7.38 -6.17
CA GLN A 124 7.19 6.88 -6.43
C GLN A 124 6.47 6.36 -5.18
N ASP A 125 5.15 6.44 -5.24
CA ASP A 125 4.23 6.13 -4.15
C ASP A 125 4.19 4.65 -3.75
N VAL A 126 3.80 4.40 -2.50
CA VAL A 126 3.25 3.10 -2.08
C VAL A 126 1.74 3.12 -2.27
N VAL A 127 1.22 2.09 -2.93
CA VAL A 127 -0.22 1.93 -3.19
C VAL A 127 -0.74 0.66 -2.54
N PHE A 128 -1.70 0.82 -1.64
CA PHE A 128 -2.54 -0.25 -1.15
C PHE A 128 -3.92 -0.17 -1.77
N LYS A 129 -4.46 -1.31 -2.16
CA LYS A 129 -5.90 -1.49 -2.27
C LYS A 129 -6.42 -2.08 -0.97
N VAL A 130 -7.44 -1.43 -0.42
CA VAL A 130 -8.11 -1.85 0.80
C VAL A 130 -9.48 -2.37 0.39
N ASP A 131 -9.78 -3.61 0.74
CA ASP A 131 -11.11 -4.21 0.62
C ASP A 131 -11.74 -4.24 2.02
N ASN A 132 -12.82 -3.46 2.19
CA ASN A 132 -13.54 -3.34 3.45
C ASN A 132 -14.62 -4.43 3.66
N ASP A 133 -14.85 -5.31 2.68
CA ASP A 133 -15.76 -6.46 2.79
C ASP A 133 -15.11 -7.75 2.22
N PRO A 134 -13.97 -8.18 2.78
CA PRO A 134 -13.21 -9.28 2.20
C PRO A 134 -13.94 -10.62 2.38
N VAL A 135 -14.05 -11.39 1.30
CA VAL A 135 -14.61 -12.75 1.35
C VAL A 135 -13.58 -13.71 1.94
N VAL A 136 -13.69 -13.98 3.24
CA VAL A 136 -12.87 -15.01 3.90
C VAL A 136 -13.44 -16.38 3.56
N ALA A 137 -12.70 -17.19 2.81
CA ALA A 137 -13.09 -18.57 2.54
C ALA A 137 -13.24 -19.34 3.86
N THR A 138 -14.46 -19.72 4.23
CA THR A 138 -14.72 -20.61 5.37
C THR A 138 -14.03 -21.96 5.11
N PRO A 139 -13.19 -22.46 6.04
CA PRO A 139 -12.68 -23.82 5.93
C PRO A 139 -13.85 -24.80 5.87
N LEU A 140 -13.88 -25.65 4.85
CA LEU A 140 -14.84 -26.76 4.81
C LEU A 140 -14.59 -27.63 6.05
N THR A 141 -15.57 -27.69 6.95
CA THR A 141 -15.57 -28.65 8.06
C THR A 141 -15.49 -30.05 7.45
N PRO A 142 -14.51 -30.89 7.83
CA PRO A 142 -14.50 -32.28 7.39
C PRO A 142 -15.79 -32.95 7.84
N ILE A 143 -16.58 -33.44 6.89
CA ILE A 143 -17.72 -34.29 7.21
C ILE A 143 -17.15 -35.60 7.75
N THR A 144 -17.18 -35.78 9.07
CA THR A 144 -16.96 -37.10 9.66
C THR A 144 -18.18 -37.96 9.32
N LEU A 145 -18.05 -38.78 8.28
CA LEU A 145 -19.01 -39.85 7.99
C LEU A 145 -18.87 -40.91 9.09
N TYR A 146 -19.79 -40.91 10.05
CA TYR A 146 -19.99 -42.08 10.90
C TYR A 146 -20.64 -43.16 10.03
N ALA A 147 -19.92 -44.27 9.83
CA ALA A 147 -20.49 -45.49 9.30
C ALA A 147 -21.15 -46.24 10.48
N ASP A 148 -22.45 -46.49 10.35
CA ASP A 148 -23.20 -47.44 11.18
C ASP A 148 -22.85 -48.89 10.82
#